data_AF-A0A7X7J161-F1
#
_entry.id   AF-A0A7X7J161-F1
#
_cell.length_a   1.000
_cell.length_b   1.000
_cell.length_c   1.000
_cell.angle_alpha   90.00
_cell.angle_beta   90.00
_cell.angle_gamma   90.00
#
_symmetry.space_group_name_H-M   'P 1'
#
loop_
_entity.id
_entity.type
_entity.pdbx_description
1 polymer ?
#
loop_
_entity_poly.entity_id
_entity_poly.type
_entity_poly.pdbx_seq_one_letter_code
_entity_poly.pdbx_strand_id
1 'polypeptide(L)'
;HGWERPYRSFDRGGWHFVALDSVSPKEDGYIGHIDDEQFEWLGQDLARVAPRTPVLLFCHIPILSAAAFLKREPDESGDWRVPASRMLIDARRLKDLFYKHRNVKVCLSGHLHVVDRVDYLGVSYLCGGAVSGGWWKGNCQECEPGYAVIDLYTDGTFDNKYVTYGWKPQA
;
A
#
# COMPACT_ATOMS: atom_id res chain seq x y z
N HIS A 1 -16.43 8.92 -16.04
CA HIS A 1 -15.36 9.29 -15.09
C HIS A 1 -14.04 9.23 -15.82
N GLY A 2 -13.60 10.35 -16.41
CA GLY A 2 -12.59 10.42 -17.47
C GLY A 2 -11.22 10.88 -17.00
N TRP A 3 -10.45 9.97 -16.42
CA TRP A 3 -9.02 10.19 -16.20
C TRP A 3 -8.24 9.50 -17.31
N GLU A 4 -7.25 10.19 -17.89
CA GLU A 4 -6.47 9.69 -19.02
C GLU A 4 -5.49 8.56 -18.62
N ARG A 5 -5.09 8.50 -17.34
CA ARG A 5 -4.14 7.50 -16.81
C ARG A 5 -4.62 6.93 -15.47
N PRO A 6 -4.25 5.67 -15.15
CA PRO A 6 -4.66 5.01 -13.91
C PRO A 6 -3.83 5.44 -12.69
N TYR A 7 -2.74 6.20 -12.90
CA TYR A 7 -1.90 6.80 -11.87
C TYR A 7 -1.84 8.33 -12.00
N ARG A 8 -1.62 9.03 -10.88
CA ARG A 8 -1.59 10.51 -10.80
C ARG A 8 -1.04 11.00 -9.47
N SER A 9 -0.68 12.28 -9.41
CA SER A 9 -0.31 12.97 -8.18
C SER A 9 -1.07 14.29 -8.01
N PHE A 10 -1.13 14.79 -6.78
CA PHE A 10 -1.72 16.09 -6.44
C PHE A 10 -1.24 16.59 -5.09
N ASP A 11 -1.27 17.92 -4.90
CA ASP A 11 -0.92 18.55 -3.61
C ASP A 11 -2.17 18.92 -2.81
N ARG A 12 -2.13 18.67 -1.50
CA ARG A 12 -3.19 19.11 -0.58
C ARG A 12 -2.65 19.24 0.84
N GLY A 13 -3.00 20.34 1.53
CA GLY A 13 -2.73 20.49 2.96
C GLY A 13 -1.24 20.43 3.33
N GLY A 14 -0.35 20.84 2.42
CA GLY A 14 1.11 20.77 2.62
C GLY A 14 1.73 19.40 2.33
N TRP A 15 0.94 18.41 1.90
CA TRP A 15 1.40 17.09 1.48
C TRP A 15 1.29 16.91 -0.03
N HIS A 16 2.18 16.09 -0.57
CA HIS A 16 2.09 15.59 -1.93
C HIS A 16 1.53 14.16 -1.91
N PHE A 17 0.50 13.91 -2.70
CA PHE A 17 -0.19 12.62 -2.77
C PHE A 17 0.07 11.96 -4.10
N VAL A 18 0.35 10.66 -4.07
CA VAL A 18 0.59 9.83 -5.26
C VAL A 18 -0.35 8.64 -5.25
N ALA A 19 -1.14 8.50 -6.31
CA ALA A 19 -1.96 7.33 -6.58
C ALA A 19 -1.27 6.47 -7.66
N LEU A 20 -0.98 5.21 -7.34
CA LEU A 20 -0.41 4.26 -8.29
C LEU A 20 -1.39 3.12 -8.60
N ASP A 21 -1.32 2.63 -9.84
CA ASP A 21 -1.94 1.37 -10.23
C ASP A 21 -0.94 0.24 -10.06
N SER A 22 -1.23 -0.65 -9.13
CA SER A 22 -0.37 -1.78 -8.76
C SER A 22 -0.81 -3.12 -9.35
N VAL A 23 -1.92 -3.17 -10.09
CA VAL A 23 -2.50 -4.45 -10.55
C VAL A 23 -2.17 -4.64 -12.02
N SER A 24 -1.23 -5.53 -12.30
CA SER A 24 -0.90 -5.92 -13.68
C SER A 24 -1.56 -7.27 -14.03
N PRO A 25 -2.30 -7.37 -15.15
CA PRO A 25 -2.91 -8.63 -15.57
C PRO A 25 -1.84 -9.68 -15.96
N LYS A 26 -2.21 -10.95 -15.79
CA LYS A 26 -1.46 -12.14 -16.23
C LYS A 26 -2.46 -13.17 -16.77
N GLU A 27 -2.03 -14.10 -17.62
CA GLU A 27 -2.88 -15.13 -18.26
C GLU A 27 -3.96 -15.71 -17.32
N ASP A 28 -3.60 -16.12 -16.09
CA ASP A 28 -4.53 -16.68 -15.10
C ASP A 28 -4.70 -15.79 -13.84
N GLY A 29 -4.72 -14.48 -13.98
CA GLY A 29 -5.02 -13.56 -12.88
C GLY A 29 -4.26 -12.24 -12.94
N TYR A 30 -3.56 -11.90 -11.86
CA TYR A 30 -2.81 -10.66 -11.75
C TYR A 30 -1.58 -10.79 -10.86
N ILE A 31 -0.67 -9.84 -11.00
CA ILE A 31 0.48 -9.63 -10.14
C ILE A 31 0.48 -8.19 -9.62
N GLY A 32 1.09 -8.01 -8.45
CA GLY A 32 1.49 -6.71 -7.93
C GLY A 32 2.73 -6.22 -8.66
N HIS A 33 2.57 -5.19 -9.49
CA HIS A 33 3.66 -4.61 -10.27
C HIS A 33 3.31 -3.18 -10.67
N ILE A 34 4.26 -2.27 -10.49
CA ILE A 34 4.26 -0.98 -11.18
C ILE A 34 4.97 -1.22 -12.51
N ASP A 35 4.45 -0.80 -13.65
CA ASP A 35 5.19 -0.94 -14.92
C ASP A 35 6.31 0.11 -15.06
N ASP A 36 7.13 -0.02 -16.11
CA ASP A 36 8.28 0.87 -16.31
C ASP A 36 7.85 2.31 -16.61
N GLU A 37 6.79 2.53 -17.39
CA GLU A 37 6.27 3.87 -17.70
C GLU A 37 5.85 4.59 -16.41
N GLN A 38 5.10 3.90 -15.57
CA GLN A 38 4.63 4.42 -14.29
C GLN A 38 5.76 4.62 -13.30
N PHE A 39 6.77 3.72 -13.27
CA PHE A 39 7.94 3.88 -12.41
C PHE A 39 8.81 5.08 -12.81
N GLU A 40 9.03 5.28 -14.10
CA GLU A 40 9.74 6.45 -14.63
C GLU A 40 8.98 7.74 -14.32
N TRP A 41 7.66 7.75 -14.55
CA TRP A 41 6.79 8.86 -14.18
C TRP A 41 6.90 9.19 -12.69
N LEU A 42 6.83 8.19 -11.81
CA LEU A 42 6.95 8.36 -10.37
C LEU A 42 8.29 8.99 -9.98
N GLY A 43 9.39 8.56 -10.60
CA GLY A 43 10.70 9.17 -10.37
C GLY A 43 10.74 10.65 -10.76
N GLN A 44 10.13 11.01 -11.89
CA GLN A 44 10.04 12.40 -12.35
C GLN A 44 9.13 13.26 -11.46
N ASP A 45 8.02 12.69 -11.00
CA ASP A 45 7.07 13.33 -10.09
C ASP A 45 7.75 13.65 -8.75
N LEU A 46 8.34 12.65 -8.10
CA LEU A 46 9.07 12.81 -6.83
C LEU A 46 10.28 13.75 -6.92
N ALA A 47 10.93 13.86 -8.08
CA ALA A 47 12.03 14.79 -8.30
C ALA A 47 11.59 16.27 -8.37
N ARG A 48 10.31 16.54 -8.67
CA ARG A 48 9.75 17.90 -8.70
C ARG A 48 9.23 18.35 -7.34
N VAL A 49 8.98 17.41 -6.43
CA VAL A 49 8.50 17.70 -5.07
C VAL A 49 9.61 18.35 -4.25
N ALA A 50 9.30 19.46 -3.58
CA ALA A 50 10.27 20.12 -2.70
C ALA A 50 10.73 19.15 -1.57
N PRO A 51 12.03 19.11 -1.21
CA PRO A 51 12.55 18.11 -0.26
C PRO A 51 11.91 18.09 1.13
N ARG A 52 11.22 19.17 1.53
CA ARG A 52 10.52 19.28 2.81
C ARG A 52 9.03 18.96 2.73
N THR A 53 8.47 18.83 1.53
CA THR A 53 7.07 18.46 1.34
C THR A 53 6.92 16.95 1.54
N PRO A 54 6.23 16.50 2.59
CA PRO A 54 6.04 15.08 2.83
C PRO A 54 5.14 14.45 1.76
N VAL A 55 5.48 13.22 1.38
CA VAL A 55 4.78 12.46 0.35
C VAL A 55 4.06 11.27 0.97
N LEU A 56 2.78 11.15 0.64
CA LEU A 56 1.98 9.96 0.87
C LEU A 56 1.66 9.31 -0.47
N LEU A 57 1.93 8.02 -0.58
CA LEU A 57 1.61 7.21 -1.73
C LEU A 57 0.54 6.19 -1.38
N PHE A 58 -0.33 5.85 -2.31
CA PHE A 58 -1.28 4.76 -2.15
C PHE A 58 -1.42 3.92 -3.42
N CYS A 59 -1.50 2.61 -3.23
CA CYS A 59 -1.75 1.62 -4.26
C CYS A 59 -2.59 0.46 -3.68
N HIS A 60 -3.10 -0.44 -4.51
CA HIS A 60 -3.98 -1.51 -4.02
C HIS A 60 -3.20 -2.63 -3.31
N ILE A 61 -2.22 -3.21 -4.01
CA ILE A 61 -1.38 -4.32 -3.52
C ILE A 61 -0.22 -3.73 -2.71
N PRO A 62 0.12 -4.27 -1.53
CA PRO A 62 1.20 -3.74 -0.69
C PRO A 62 2.56 -3.71 -1.39
N ILE A 63 3.28 -2.59 -1.23
CA ILE A 63 4.70 -2.51 -1.61
C ILE A 63 5.53 -3.39 -0.67
N LEU A 64 5.34 -3.23 0.65
CA LEU A 64 5.90 -4.09 1.68
C LEU A 64 4.82 -4.42 2.69
N SER A 65 4.77 -5.68 3.13
CA SER A 65 3.81 -6.17 4.11
C SER A 65 4.37 -7.40 4.82
N ALA A 66 4.31 -7.40 6.15
CA ALA A 66 4.62 -8.60 6.94
C ALA A 66 3.48 -9.63 6.84
N ALA A 67 2.23 -9.14 6.77
CA ALA A 67 1.06 -10.00 6.65
C ALA A 67 1.05 -10.82 5.35
N ALA A 68 1.72 -10.37 4.29
CA ALA A 68 1.83 -11.12 3.04
C ALA A 68 2.44 -12.51 3.21
N PHE A 69 3.38 -12.66 4.16
CA PHE A 69 4.02 -13.94 4.51
C PHE A 69 3.05 -14.88 5.23
N LEU A 70 2.28 -14.35 6.19
CA LEU A 70 1.39 -15.13 7.07
C LEU A 70 0.09 -15.62 6.39
N LYS A 71 -0.08 -15.34 5.10
CA LYS A 71 -1.26 -15.77 4.33
C LYS A 71 -1.08 -17.15 3.70
N ARG A 72 0.08 -17.80 3.87
CA ARG A 72 0.42 -19.16 3.40
C ARG A 72 1.46 -19.76 4.35
N GLU A 73 1.46 -21.08 4.47
CA GLU A 73 2.54 -21.82 5.12
C GLU A 73 3.84 -21.71 4.30
N PRO A 74 5.02 -21.91 4.92
CA PRO A 74 6.27 -22.14 4.21
C PRO A 74 6.15 -23.27 3.18
N ASP A 75 6.99 -23.22 2.14
CA ASP A 75 7.03 -24.29 1.15
C ASP A 75 7.74 -25.55 1.68
N GLU A 76 7.90 -26.56 0.83
CA GLU A 76 8.53 -27.83 1.20
C GLU A 76 10.00 -27.70 1.62
N SER A 77 10.71 -26.63 1.22
CA SER A 77 12.07 -26.35 1.72
C SER A 77 12.09 -25.68 3.09
N GLY A 78 10.91 -25.30 3.62
CA GLY A 78 10.77 -24.52 4.84
C GLY A 78 10.98 -23.02 4.62
N ASP A 79 11.09 -22.58 3.37
CA ASP A 79 11.25 -21.17 3.02
C ASP A 79 9.90 -20.48 2.90
N TRP A 80 9.84 -19.23 3.35
CA TRP A 80 8.67 -18.42 3.10
C TRP A 80 8.66 -17.91 1.66
N ARG A 81 7.54 -18.12 0.95
CA ARG A 81 7.31 -17.54 -0.38
C ARG A 81 6.12 -16.59 -0.37
N VAL A 82 6.35 -15.37 -0.85
CA VAL A 82 5.29 -14.40 -1.08
C VAL A 82 4.82 -14.48 -2.54
N PRO A 83 3.56 -14.84 -2.81
CA PRO A 83 3.01 -14.85 -4.15
C PRO A 83 3.06 -13.46 -4.79
N ALA A 84 3.34 -13.40 -6.10
CA ALA A 84 3.35 -12.16 -6.87
C ALA A 84 2.02 -11.39 -6.83
N SER A 85 0.90 -12.04 -6.50
CA SER A 85 -0.39 -11.37 -6.34
C SER A 85 -0.57 -10.66 -5.01
N ARG A 86 0.28 -10.90 -3.99
CA ARG A 86 0.09 -10.42 -2.60
C ARG A 86 0.97 -9.25 -2.19
N MET A 87 2.10 -9.06 -2.86
CA MET A 87 3.04 -7.98 -2.60
C MET A 87 3.74 -7.63 -3.91
N LEU A 88 4.10 -6.36 -4.11
CA LEU A 88 4.73 -5.93 -5.36
C LEU A 88 6.04 -6.69 -5.61
N ILE A 89 6.17 -7.26 -6.79
CA ILE A 89 7.39 -7.99 -7.19
C ILE A 89 8.60 -7.07 -7.36
N ASP A 90 8.34 -5.79 -7.60
CA ASP A 90 9.31 -4.73 -7.84
C ASP A 90 9.49 -3.80 -6.63
N ALA A 91 9.05 -4.24 -5.44
CA ALA A 91 9.19 -3.50 -4.19
C ALA A 91 10.63 -3.01 -3.92
N ARG A 92 11.65 -3.76 -4.36
CA ARG A 92 13.06 -3.39 -4.21
C ARG A 92 13.39 -2.07 -4.91
N ARG A 93 12.96 -1.88 -6.17
CA ARG A 93 13.26 -0.65 -6.92
C ARG A 93 12.47 0.55 -6.40
N LEU A 94 11.24 0.34 -5.93
CA LEU A 94 10.47 1.37 -5.24
C LEU A 94 11.16 1.79 -3.94
N LYS A 95 11.62 0.81 -3.13
CA LYS A 95 12.43 1.08 -1.94
C LYS A 95 13.71 1.86 -2.27
N ASP A 96 14.41 1.53 -3.35
CA ASP A 96 15.60 2.26 -3.79
C ASP A 96 15.27 3.71 -4.22
N LEU A 97 14.14 3.91 -4.90
CA LEU A 97 13.64 5.23 -5.26
C LEU A 97 13.28 6.05 -4.02
N PHE A 98 12.49 5.51 -3.09
CA PHE A 98 12.10 6.21 -1.86
C PHE A 98 13.28 6.51 -0.96
N TYR A 99 14.32 5.68 -1.00
CA TYR A 99 15.59 6.03 -0.37
C TYR A 99 16.13 7.32 -0.98
N LYS A 100 16.18 7.50 -2.30
CA LYS A 100 16.62 8.78 -2.90
C LYS A 100 15.69 9.96 -2.54
N HIS A 101 14.40 9.71 -2.33
CA HIS A 101 13.38 10.72 -1.99
C HIS A 101 12.88 10.56 -0.54
N ARG A 102 13.71 10.97 0.42
CA ARG A 102 13.48 10.79 1.88
C ARG A 102 12.23 11.50 2.45
N ASN A 103 11.58 12.32 1.63
CA ASN A 103 10.30 12.95 1.94
C ASN A 103 9.10 12.03 1.68
N VAL A 104 9.27 10.86 1.07
CA VAL A 104 8.27 9.77 1.12
C VAL A 104 8.16 9.26 2.56
N LYS A 105 6.97 9.43 3.16
CA LYS A 105 6.71 9.10 4.58
C LYS A 105 5.77 7.92 4.75
N VAL A 106 4.74 7.83 3.90
CA VAL A 106 3.65 6.88 4.09
C VAL A 106 3.29 6.23 2.77
N CYS A 107 3.16 4.91 2.76
CA CYS A 107 2.62 4.12 1.66
C CYS A 107 1.38 3.35 2.16
N LEU A 108 0.22 3.62 1.58
CA LEU A 108 -1.03 2.94 1.92
C LEU A 108 -1.33 1.82 0.95
N SER A 109 -1.81 0.70 1.48
CA SER A 109 -2.32 -0.42 0.71
C SER A 109 -3.56 -1.03 1.34
N GLY A 110 -4.17 -1.95 0.60
CA GLY A 110 -5.23 -2.83 1.08
C GLY A 110 -4.91 -4.25 0.66
N HIS A 111 -5.83 -4.87 -0.09
CA HIS A 111 -5.66 -6.17 -0.76
C HIS A 111 -5.56 -7.40 0.17
N LEU A 112 -4.87 -7.32 1.30
CA LEU A 112 -4.72 -8.44 2.23
C LEU A 112 -5.87 -8.59 3.23
N HIS A 113 -6.76 -7.61 3.31
CA HIS A 113 -7.93 -7.57 4.21
C HIS A 113 -7.58 -7.67 5.70
N VAL A 114 -6.33 -7.41 6.07
CA VAL A 114 -5.84 -7.35 7.45
C VAL A 114 -5.12 -6.03 7.68
N VAL A 115 -4.99 -5.65 8.94
CA VAL A 115 -4.18 -4.49 9.31
C VAL A 115 -2.74 -4.95 9.49
N ASP A 116 -1.82 -4.25 8.82
CA ASP A 116 -0.40 -4.38 9.11
C ASP A 116 0.32 -3.04 9.01
N ARG A 117 1.49 -2.98 9.62
CA ARG A 117 2.39 -1.84 9.55
C ARG A 117 3.82 -2.34 9.49
N VAL A 118 4.57 -1.85 8.51
CA VAL A 118 6.01 -2.06 8.40
C VAL A 118 6.67 -0.69 8.33
N ASP A 119 7.58 -0.38 9.25
CA ASP A 119 8.42 0.80 9.17
C ASP A 119 9.81 0.40 8.68
N TYR A 120 10.23 0.92 7.52
CA TYR A 120 11.51 0.55 6.93
C TYR A 120 12.15 1.74 6.19
N LEU A 121 13.42 2.02 6.51
CA LEU A 121 14.22 3.10 5.92
C LEU A 121 13.55 4.50 5.93
N GLY A 122 12.72 4.77 6.95
CA GLY A 122 12.03 6.04 7.13
C GLY A 122 10.69 6.17 6.39
N VAL A 123 10.20 5.07 5.81
CA VAL A 123 8.85 4.98 5.19
C VAL A 123 8.00 4.01 6.01
N SER A 124 6.76 4.39 6.28
CA SER A 124 5.74 3.53 6.89
C SER A 124 4.84 2.94 5.79
N TYR A 125 4.81 1.62 5.68
CA TYR A 125 3.93 0.86 4.79
C TYR A 125 2.75 0.33 5.60
N LEU A 126 1.53 0.73 5.24
CA LEU A 126 0.31 0.50 6.03
C LEU A 126 -0.73 -0.26 5.19
N CYS A 127 -1.05 -1.49 5.55
CA CYS A 127 -2.26 -2.15 5.04
C CYS A 127 -3.46 -1.76 5.90
N GLY A 128 -4.45 -1.11 5.29
CA GLY A 128 -5.58 -0.49 5.99
C GLY A 128 -6.76 -1.42 6.29
N GLY A 129 -6.58 -2.74 6.28
CA GLY A 129 -7.67 -3.69 6.45
C GLY A 129 -8.66 -3.70 5.28
N ALA A 130 -9.90 -4.07 5.56
CA ALA A 130 -10.98 -4.04 4.58
C ALA A 130 -12.31 -3.72 5.26
N VAL A 131 -13.09 -2.82 4.64
CA VAL A 131 -14.45 -2.51 5.10
C VAL A 131 -15.29 -3.78 5.11
N SER A 132 -15.13 -4.67 4.13
CA SER A 132 -15.88 -5.93 4.06
C SER A 132 -15.36 -7.04 4.98
N GLY A 133 -14.27 -6.83 5.73
CA GLY A 133 -13.55 -7.90 6.42
C GLY A 133 -13.19 -9.03 5.46
N GLY A 134 -13.50 -10.28 5.78
CA GLY A 134 -13.34 -11.46 4.93
C GLY A 134 -14.41 -11.58 3.84
N TRP A 135 -14.58 -10.57 2.99
CA TRP A 135 -15.57 -10.57 1.89
C TRP A 135 -17.02 -10.68 2.37
N TRP A 136 -17.37 -9.89 3.39
CA TRP A 136 -18.69 -9.91 4.04
C TRP A 136 -19.02 -11.27 4.67
N LYS A 137 -18.01 -12.04 5.08
CA LYS A 137 -18.15 -13.31 5.82
C LYS A 137 -17.63 -13.21 7.25
N GLY A 138 -17.54 -12.00 7.79
CA GLY A 138 -16.96 -11.71 9.10
C GLY A 138 -15.51 -11.28 9.00
N ASN A 139 -14.68 -11.68 9.96
CA ASN A 139 -13.28 -11.29 10.03
C ASN A 139 -12.46 -11.94 8.90
N CYS A 140 -11.41 -11.23 8.45
CA CYS A 140 -10.35 -11.88 7.67
C CYS A 140 -9.23 -12.23 8.64
N GLN A 141 -9.02 -13.53 8.90
CA GLN A 141 -8.21 -13.98 10.04
C GLN A 141 -8.74 -13.30 11.33
N GLU A 142 -7.87 -12.74 12.17
CA GLU A 142 -8.25 -12.05 13.39
C GLU A 142 -8.69 -10.59 13.15
N CYS A 143 -8.61 -10.07 11.92
CA CYS A 143 -8.93 -8.68 11.62
C CYS A 143 -10.43 -8.44 11.40
N GLU A 144 -11.03 -7.61 12.24
CA GLU A 144 -12.42 -7.16 12.11
C GLU A 144 -12.63 -6.24 10.90
N PRO A 145 -13.85 -6.23 10.32
CA PRO A 145 -14.26 -5.24 9.32
C PRO A 145 -14.08 -3.80 9.83
N GLY A 146 -13.46 -2.95 9.02
CA GLY A 146 -13.10 -1.59 9.44
C GLY A 146 -12.40 -0.78 8.36
N TYR A 147 -11.91 0.40 8.76
CA TYR A 147 -11.16 1.31 7.90
C TYR A 147 -10.09 2.05 8.71
N ALA A 148 -9.02 2.48 8.02
CA ALA A 148 -8.00 3.33 8.61
C ALA A 148 -8.41 4.83 8.56
N VAL A 149 -8.12 5.55 9.63
CA VAL A 149 -8.15 7.01 9.72
C VAL A 149 -6.70 7.46 9.89
N ILE A 150 -6.25 8.36 9.02
CA ILE A 150 -4.87 8.83 8.99
C ILE A 150 -4.87 10.35 9.12
N ASP A 151 -4.25 10.82 10.19
CA ASP A 151 -4.05 12.24 10.44
C ASP A 151 -2.65 12.62 9.96
N LEU A 152 -2.56 13.64 9.10
CA LEU A 152 -1.33 14.07 8.47
C LEU A 152 -0.91 15.44 9.00
N TYR A 153 0.31 15.54 9.51
CA TYR A 153 0.82 16.76 10.12
C TYR A 153 1.81 17.49 9.20
N THR A 154 1.93 18.80 9.36
CA THR A 154 2.74 19.67 8.48
C THR A 154 4.24 19.42 8.58
N ASP A 155 4.71 18.77 9.65
CA ASP A 155 6.11 18.37 9.83
C ASP A 155 6.46 17.02 9.16
N GLY A 156 5.47 16.39 8.51
CA GLY A 156 5.62 15.09 7.86
C GLY A 156 5.41 13.88 8.79
N THR A 157 5.07 14.12 10.06
CA THR A 157 4.58 13.05 10.94
C THR A 157 3.11 12.73 10.64
N PHE A 158 2.64 11.59 11.11
CA PHE A 158 1.26 11.15 10.92
C PHE A 158 0.83 10.19 12.04
N ASP A 159 -0.46 10.15 12.29
CA ASP A 159 -1.10 9.09 13.09
C ASP A 159 -1.90 8.15 12.18
N ASN A 160 -1.99 6.88 12.55
CA ASN A 160 -2.82 5.89 11.86
C ASN A 160 -3.64 5.11 12.89
N LYS A 161 -4.96 5.20 12.78
CA LYS A 161 -5.90 4.48 13.65
C LYS A 161 -6.82 3.61 12.82
N TYR A 162 -6.91 2.34 13.18
CA TYR A 162 -7.94 1.46 12.63
C TYR A 162 -9.25 1.62 13.41
N VAL A 163 -10.36 1.76 12.70
CA VAL A 163 -11.70 1.94 13.25
C VAL A 163 -12.58 0.78 12.79
N THR A 164 -13.06 -0.02 13.73
CA THR A 164 -14.08 -1.04 13.48
C THR A 164 -15.47 -0.45 13.69
N TYR A 165 -16.46 -1.00 13.01
CA TYR A 165 -17.84 -0.51 13.06
C TYR A 165 -18.85 -1.57 13.55
N GLY A 166 -18.35 -2.65 14.16
CA GLY A 166 -19.16 -3.65 14.88
C GLY A 166 -20.08 -4.51 14.00
N TRP A 167 -19.85 -4.53 12.68
CA TRP A 167 -20.66 -5.31 11.76
C TRP A 167 -20.47 -6.81 11.93
N LYS A 168 -21.56 -7.56 11.76
CA LYS A 168 -21.59 -9.03 11.82
C LYS A 168 -22.27 -9.58 10.57
N PRO A 169 -21.80 -10.71 10.02
CA PRO A 169 -22.48 -11.38 8.92
C PRO A 169 -23.88 -11.80 9.34
N GLN A 170 -24.84 -11.74 8.41
CA GLN A 170 -26.15 -12.36 8.60
C GLN A 170 -25.97 -13.88 8.60
N ALA A 171 -26.70 -14.55 9.50
CA ALA A 171 -26.71 -16.01 9.64
C ALA A 171 -27.36 -16.70 8.44
#